data_AF-A0A1F8DIZ5-F1
#
_entry.id   AF-A0A1F8DIZ5-F1
#
_cell.length_a   1.000
_cell.length_b   1.000
_cell.length_c   1.000
_cell.angle_alpha   90.00
_cell.angle_beta   90.00
_cell.angle_gamma   90.00
#
_symmetry.space_group_name_H-M   'P 1'
#
loop_
_entity.id
_entity.type
_entity.pdbx_description
1 polymer ?
#
loop_
_entity_poly.entity_id
_entity_poly.type
_entity_poly.pdbx_seq_one_letter_code
_entity_poly.pdbx_strand_id
1 'polypeptide(L)' 'MKSVVSFFSEVRSELSRVTWPKRDDVVKLTFIVFLISGAIGLYVGGLDYLFTRILTLVITK' A
#
# COMPACT_ATOMS: atom_id res chain seq x y z
N MET A 1 -3.61 17.74 38.10
CA MET A 1 -3.73 16.73 37.03
C MET A 1 -3.87 17.47 35.72
N LYS A 2 -2.89 17.42 34.82
CA LYS A 2 -3.04 18.02 33.48
C LYS A 2 -4.23 17.33 32.81
N SER A 3 -5.26 18.10 32.47
CA SER A 3 -6.48 17.54 31.91
C SER A 3 -6.16 16.90 30.57
N VAL A 4 -6.71 15.71 30.31
CA VAL A 4 -6.56 15.01 29.02
C VAL A 4 -6.89 15.93 27.83
N VAL A 5 -7.79 16.88 28.05
CA VAL A 5 -8.16 17.95 27.11
C VAL A 5 -6.96 18.84 26.72
N SER A 6 -6.07 19.19 27.65
CA SER A 6 -4.89 20.01 27.33
C SER A 6 -3.88 19.24 26.48
N PHE A 7 -3.72 17.94 26.73
CA PHE A 7 -2.84 17.07 25.95
C PHE A 7 -3.27 16.97 24.48
N PHE A 8 -4.57 16.79 24.20
CA PHE A 8 -5.07 16.80 22.82
C PHE A 8 -4.89 18.14 22.11
N SER A 9 -4.98 19.26 22.86
CA SER A 9 -4.71 20.60 22.32
C SER A 9 -3.23 20.78 21.94
N GLU A 10 -2.31 20.30 22.78
CA GLU A 10 -0.87 20.32 22.52
C GLU A 10 -0.52 19.45 21.28
N VAL A 11 -1.06 18.23 21.20
CA VAL A 11 -0.85 17.32 20.05
C VAL A 11 -1.36 17.93 18.75
N ARG A 12 -2.53 18.58 18.75
CA ARG A 12 -3.05 19.26 17.54
C ARG A 12 -2.15 20.42 17.11
N SER A 13 -1.59 21.16 18.07
CA SER A 13 -0.63 22.24 17.78
C SER A 13 0.65 21.70 17.14
N GLU A 14 1.18 20.58 17.62
CA GLU A 14 2.35 19.93 17.02
C GLU A 14 2.07 19.35 15.63
N LEU A 15 0.91 18.69 15.44
CA LEU A 15 0.50 18.15 14.14
C LEU A 15 0.34 19.23 13.06
N SER A 16 0.05 20.48 13.46
CA SER A 16 -0.02 21.60 12.52
C SER A 16 1.35 22.06 12.00
N ARG A 17 2.44 21.74 12.72
CA ARG A 17 3.82 22.02 12.30
C ARG A 17 4.38 20.95 11.37
N VAL A 18 3.68 19.82 11.22
CA VAL A 18 4.08 18.75 10.32
C VAL A 18 3.85 19.20 8.88
N THR A 19 4.90 19.10 8.06
CA THR A 19 4.83 19.36 6.62
C THR A 19 4.14 18.18 5.94
N TRP A 20 2.82 18.29 5.77
CA TRP A 20 2.05 17.31 5.02
C TRP A 20 2.33 17.43 3.52
N PRO A 21 2.43 16.29 2.80
CA PRO A 21 2.60 16.30 1.35
C PRO A 21 1.41 16.97 0.67
N LYS A 22 1.65 17.55 -0.51
CA LYS A 22 0.57 18.14 -1.32
C LYS A 22 -0.38 17.03 -1.76
N ARG A 23 -1.66 17.39 -1.90
CA ARG A 23 -2.72 16.43 -2.31
C ARG A 23 -2.39 15.75 -3.63
N ASP A 24 -1.80 16.48 -4.57
CA ASP A 24 -1.41 15.96 -5.89
C ASP A 24 -0.30 14.90 -5.79
N ASP A 25 0.67 15.11 -4.90
CA ASP A 25 1.76 14.15 -4.67
C ASP A 25 1.22 12.85 -4.06
N VAL A 26 0.29 12.96 -3.11
CA VAL A 26 -0.36 11.80 -2.49
C VAL A 26 -1.10 10.98 -3.56
N VAL A 27 -1.91 11.63 -4.39
CA VAL A 27 -2.66 10.94 -5.46
C VAL A 27 -1.72 10.28 -6.45
N LYS A 28 -0.65 10.97 -6.88
CA LYS A 28 0.33 10.44 -7.81
C LYS A 28 1.05 9.21 -7.23
N LEU A 29 1.50 9.30 -5.98
CA LEU A 29 2.18 8.20 -5.30
C LEU A 29 1.25 6.99 -5.12
N THR A 30 0.00 7.22 -4.71
CA THR A 30 -1.00 6.14 -4.60
C THR A 30 -1.25 5.47 -5.95
N PHE A 31 -1.38 6.24 -7.03
CA PHE A 31 -1.58 5.68 -8.37
C PHE A 31 -0.40 4.82 -8.83
N ILE A 32 0.84 5.26 -8.56
CA ILE A 32 2.05 4.49 -8.84
C ILE A 32 2.02 3.15 -8.07
N VAL A 33 1.66 3.17 -6.79
CA VAL A 33 1.56 1.94 -5.99
C VAL A 33 0.52 0.98 -6.57
N PHE A 34 -0.67 1.47 -6.92
CA PHE A 34 -1.70 0.64 -7.56
C PHE A 34 -1.20 -0.03 -8.85
N LEU A 35 -0.47 0.73 -9.68
CA LEU A 35 0.05 0.22 -10.95
C LEU A 35 1.11 -0.86 -10.73
N ILE A 36 2.05 -0.64 -9.80
CA ILE A 36 3.10 -1.61 -9.47
C ILE A 36 2.51 -2.86 -8.82
N SER A 37 1.62 -2.70 -7.83
CA SER A 37 0.95 -3.83 -7.18
C SER A 37 0.13 -4.65 -8.18
N GLY A 38 -0.58 -4.00 -9.10
CA GLY A 38 -1.30 -4.67 -10.19
C GLY A 38 -0.36 -5.45 -11.12
N ALA A 39 0.76 -4.83 -11.53
CA ALA A 39 1.75 -5.47 -12.39
C ALA A 39 2.39 -6.70 -11.73
N ILE A 40 2.78 -6.58 -10.45
CA ILE A 40 3.34 -7.70 -9.69
C ILE A 40 2.30 -8.80 -9.48
N GLY A 41 1.05 -8.43 -9.15
CA GLY A 41 -0.05 -9.38 -8.99
C GLY A 41 -0.33 -10.18 -10.25
N LEU A 42 -0.33 -9.52 -11.42
CA LEU A 42 -0.46 -10.19 -12.71
C LEU A 42 0.74 -11.09 -13.02
N TYR A 43 1.95 -10.65 -12.70
CA TYR A 43 3.16 -11.43 -12.91
C TYR A 43 3.14 -12.73 -12.08
N VAL A 44 2.91 -12.61 -10.77
CA VAL A 44 2.86 -13.76 -9.86
C VAL A 44 1.69 -14.67 -10.21
N GLY A 45 0.48 -14.12 -10.39
CA GLY A 45 -0.69 -14.93 -10.76
C GLY A 45 -0.56 -15.63 -12.11
N GLY A 46 0.08 -14.98 -13.09
CA GLY A 46 0.41 -15.59 -14.38
C GLY A 46 1.41 -16.73 -14.25
N LEU A 47 2.44 -16.57 -13.42
CA LEU A 47 3.39 -17.63 -13.12
C LEU A 47 2.74 -18.80 -12.39
N ASP A 48 1.90 -18.54 -11.39
CA ASP A 48 1.17 -19.59 -10.66
C ASP A 48 0.29 -20.42 -11.60
N TYR A 49 -0.40 -19.76 -12.54
CA TYR A 49 -1.20 -20.44 -13.56
C TYR A 49 -0.32 -21.30 -14.47
N LEU A 50 0.79 -20.75 -14.96
CA LEU A 50 1.72 -21.47 -15.84
C LEU A 50 2.33 -22.69 -15.14
N PHE A 51 2.82 -22.52 -13.92
CA PHE A 51 3.40 -23.60 -13.14
C PHE A 51 2.37 -24.67 -12.81
N THR A 52 1.15 -24.31 -12.44
CA THR A 52 0.06 -25.28 -12.18
C THR A 52 -0.24 -26.12 -13.42
N ARG A 53 -0.29 -25.50 -14.60
CA ARG A 53 -0.53 -26.20 -15.86
C ARG A 53 0.60 -27.17 -16.19
N ILE A 54 1.86 -26.74 -16.06
CA ILE A 54 3.04 -27.58 -16.29
C ILE A 54 3.06 -28.75 -15.31
N LEU A 55 2.89 -28.48 -14.01
CA LEU A 55 2.89 -29.52 -12.98
C LEU A 55 1.75 -30.53 -13.18
N THR A 56 0.56 -30.06 -13.56
CA THR A 56 -0.56 -30.97 -13.86
C THR A 56 -0.23 -31.91 -15.02
N LEU A 57 0.40 -31.40 -16.10
CA LEU A 57 0.82 -32.21 -17.24
C LEU A 57 1.92 -33.21 -16.88
N VAL A 58 2.83 -32.86 -15.96
CA VAL A 58 3.92 -33.72 -15.51
C VAL A 58 3.44 -34.79 -14.52
N ILE A 59 2.52 -34.44 -13.60
CA ILE A 59 2.04 -35.33 -12.53
C ILE A 59 0.91 -36.26 -13.01
N THR A 60 0.10 -35.83 -13.99
CA THR A 60 -1.02 -36.65 -14.53
C THR A 60 -0.56 -37.67 -15.57
N LYS A 61 0.74 -37.68 -15.90
CA LYS A 61 1.36 -38.68 -16.78
C LYS A 61 2.08 -39.73 -15.95
#